data_AF-A0A3A0AND2-F1
#
_entry.id   AF-A0A3A0AND2-F1
#
_cell.length_a   1.000
_cell.length_b   1.000
_cell.length_c   1.000
_cell.angle_alpha   90.00
_cell.angle_beta   90.00
_cell.angle_gamma   90.00
#
_symmetry.space_group_name_H-M   'P 1'
#
loop_
_entity.id
_entity.type
_entity.pdbx_description
1 polymer ?
#
loop_
_entity_poly.entity_id
_entity_poly.type
_entity_poly.pdbx_seq_one_letter_code
_entity_poly.pdbx_strand_id
1 'polypeptide(L)'
;MRGEHAQRCAAHQQDGRDRDGDEYPEGRVKASTSAGATDRCTRARGTTTCSRGNVPAWKRSWRLYPGDRTCSSGRCPPTPWTRGAPSSTRSAVKSSDPVRPPDDLYLDTSVVVAAIIRGVLFHAEALALCNLCAAARCRIYYSQLLKIELLQAVRSVGTAAGNLSDELRSIHRLARWGRDETVRRAWMQFGMNQFVELTDQFSEVYEIPISDDIWVRSAELMVTYHLDSYDAVHAASALSLGVFDLATLDTHFTRIADLTVHLLRTPAPSPEQP
;
A
#
# COMPACT_ATOMS: atom_id res chain seq x y z
N MET A 1 25.61 -1.28 51.51
CA MET A 1 25.00 0.04 51.76
C MET A 1 24.35 0.54 50.47
N ARG A 2 23.11 1.03 50.58
CA ARG A 2 22.23 1.56 49.52
C ARG A 2 21.68 0.47 48.57
N GLY A 3 20.39 0.32 48.36
CA GLY A 3 19.22 1.05 48.85
C GLY A 3 18.03 0.63 47.99
N GLU A 4 17.02 0.05 48.62
CA GLU A 4 15.74 -0.35 48.06
C GLU A 4 14.96 0.87 47.56
N HIS A 5 14.36 0.81 46.37
CA HIS A 5 13.24 1.66 45.98
C HIS A 5 12.49 1.03 44.79
N ALA A 6 11.48 0.22 45.08
CA ALA A 6 10.44 -0.16 44.14
C ALA A 6 9.11 -0.22 44.89
N GLN A 7 8.33 0.86 44.81
CA GLN A 7 6.96 0.89 45.33
C GLN A 7 6.05 1.67 44.37
N ARG A 8 4.95 0.98 44.03
CA ARG A 8 3.59 1.48 43.81
C ARG A 8 3.31 2.36 42.58
N CYS A 9 2.57 1.78 41.64
CA CYS A 9 1.38 2.41 41.05
C CYS A 9 0.33 1.31 40.80
N ALA A 10 -0.66 1.24 41.70
CA ALA A 10 -1.89 0.50 41.53
C ALA A 10 -3.06 1.49 41.74
N ALA A 11 -4.11 1.28 40.94
CA ALA A 11 -5.49 1.70 41.15
C ALA A 11 -5.79 3.22 41.17
N HIS A 12 -6.44 3.69 40.11
CA HIS A 12 -7.51 4.68 40.24
C HIS A 12 -8.75 4.18 39.50
N GLN A 13 -9.71 3.73 40.29
CA GLN A 13 -11.07 3.36 39.93
C GLN A 13 -11.98 4.41 40.59
N GLN A 14 -12.68 5.20 39.79
CA GLN A 14 -13.81 6.08 40.13
C GLN A 14 -14.67 6.00 38.86
N ASP A 15 -15.81 5.32 38.81
CA ASP A 15 -17.07 5.48 39.56
C ASP A 15 -17.61 6.91 39.54
N GLY A 16 -18.69 7.12 38.77
CA GLY A 16 -19.21 8.46 38.49
C GLY A 16 -20.30 8.53 37.42
N ARG A 17 -21.48 7.97 37.73
CA ARG A 17 -22.84 8.51 37.49
C ARG A 17 -23.35 8.82 36.07
N ASP A 18 -24.47 8.16 35.76
CA ASP A 18 -25.75 8.75 35.33
C ASP A 18 -25.71 10.01 34.47
N ARG A 19 -26.02 9.83 33.18
CA ARG A 19 -26.82 10.79 32.42
C ARG A 19 -27.85 10.06 31.57
N ASP A 20 -29.07 10.12 32.07
CA ASP A 20 -30.31 10.01 31.33
C ASP A 20 -30.41 11.07 30.22
N GLY A 21 -31.16 10.72 29.18
CA GLY A 21 -31.94 11.66 28.38
C GLY A 21 -31.21 12.39 27.26
N ASP A 22 -31.44 11.97 26.02
CA ASP A 22 -32.14 12.86 25.08
C ASP A 22 -32.70 12.05 23.89
N GLU A 23 -34.04 12.04 23.84
CA GLU A 23 -34.86 11.60 22.74
C GLU A 23 -34.57 12.42 21.48
N TYR A 24 -34.34 11.76 20.35
CA TYR A 24 -34.46 12.39 19.03
C TYR A 24 -35.86 12.13 18.48
N PRO A 25 -36.68 13.15 18.21
CA PRO A 25 -38.00 12.95 17.65
C PRO A 25 -37.94 12.66 16.14
N GLU A 26 -38.73 11.67 15.76
CA GLU A 26 -39.09 11.31 14.39
C GLU A 26 -39.81 12.48 13.68
N GLY A 27 -39.26 12.93 12.55
CA GLY A 27 -39.88 13.89 11.65
C GLY A 27 -40.44 13.20 10.40
N ARG A 28 -41.76 13.02 10.38
CA ARG A 28 -42.58 12.41 9.32
C ARG A 28 -42.84 13.38 8.14
N VAL A 29 -42.61 12.87 6.92
CA VAL A 29 -43.29 13.07 5.61
C VAL A 29 -43.92 14.43 5.25
N LYS A 30 -43.50 14.99 4.10
CA LYS A 30 -44.42 15.60 3.12
C LYS A 30 -44.07 15.19 1.68
N ALA A 31 -45.08 14.64 1.00
CA ALA A 31 -45.14 14.47 -0.44
C ALA A 31 -45.71 15.74 -1.08
N SER A 32 -45.20 16.10 -2.26
CA SER A 32 -45.99 16.80 -3.29
C SER A 32 -45.35 16.65 -4.66
N THR A 33 -46.14 16.03 -5.53
CA THR A 33 -46.09 15.88 -6.99
C THR A 33 -45.87 17.18 -7.77
N SER A 34 -45.16 17.12 -8.90
CA SER A 34 -45.77 17.28 -10.25
C SER A 34 -44.76 17.25 -11.42
N ALA A 35 -45.21 16.57 -12.47
CA ALA A 35 -45.05 16.83 -13.91
C ALA A 35 -43.66 16.86 -14.59
N GLY A 36 -43.46 15.85 -15.45
CA GLY A 36 -43.42 16.09 -16.90
C GLY A 36 -42.04 16.07 -17.57
N ALA A 37 -41.72 14.96 -18.23
CA ALA A 37 -41.10 14.91 -19.56
C ALA A 37 -40.80 13.46 -19.93
N THR A 38 -41.70 12.83 -20.69
CA THR A 38 -41.37 11.64 -21.47
C THR A 38 -40.64 12.09 -22.72
N ASP A 39 -39.36 11.78 -22.83
CA ASP A 39 -38.70 11.78 -24.13
C ASP A 39 -38.01 10.44 -24.38
N ARG A 40 -38.46 9.82 -25.47
CA ARG A 40 -38.19 8.44 -25.86
C ARG A 40 -37.02 8.48 -26.83
N CYS A 41 -35.83 8.10 -26.39
CA CYS A 41 -34.68 7.92 -27.28
C CYS A 41 -34.17 6.48 -27.21
N THR A 42 -34.71 5.65 -28.11
CA THR A 42 -34.14 4.37 -28.51
C THR A 42 -32.83 4.61 -29.26
N ARG A 43 -31.70 4.17 -28.68
CA ARG A 43 -30.48 3.89 -29.46
C ARG A 43 -29.68 2.75 -28.84
N ALA A 44 -29.60 1.68 -29.62
CA ALA A 44 -28.68 0.57 -29.42
C ALA A 44 -27.22 1.04 -29.48
N ARG A 45 -26.36 0.46 -28.63
CA ARG A 45 -24.91 0.28 -28.87
C ARG A 45 -24.36 -0.69 -27.81
N GLY A 46 -23.78 -1.79 -28.29
CA GLY A 46 -23.12 -2.78 -27.47
C GLY A 46 -21.94 -2.18 -26.71
N THR A 47 -21.92 -2.40 -25.41
CA THR A 47 -20.82 -2.05 -24.52
C THR A 47 -19.90 -3.26 -24.39
N THR A 48 -18.82 -3.26 -25.16
CA THR A 48 -17.65 -4.09 -24.89
C THR A 48 -17.09 -3.64 -23.54
N THR A 49 -17.29 -4.46 -22.50
CA THR A 49 -16.78 -4.19 -21.16
C THR A 49 -15.29 -4.54 -21.16
N CYS A 50 -14.42 -3.53 -21.27
CA CYS A 50 -13.00 -3.72 -20.98
C CYS A 50 -12.87 -4.03 -19.49
N SER A 51 -12.52 -5.26 -19.16
CA SER A 51 -12.13 -5.68 -17.82
C SER A 51 -10.91 -4.88 -17.39
N ARG A 52 -11.11 -3.83 -16.59
CA ARG A 52 -10.02 -3.09 -15.95
C ARG A 52 -9.28 -4.06 -15.02
N GLY A 53 -7.95 -4.10 -15.13
CA GLY A 53 -7.08 -4.86 -14.24
C GLY A 53 -7.44 -4.62 -12.78
N ASN A 54 -7.38 -5.68 -11.98
CA ASN A 54 -7.88 -5.72 -10.61
C ASN A 54 -6.95 -4.92 -9.67
N VAL A 55 -7.01 -3.59 -9.72
CA VAL A 55 -6.29 -2.72 -8.79
C VAL A 55 -6.94 -2.87 -7.40
N PRO A 56 -6.17 -3.17 -6.34
CA PRO A 56 -6.71 -3.31 -4.98
C PRO A 56 -7.57 -2.10 -4.59
N ALA A 57 -8.71 -2.36 -3.93
CA ALA A 57 -9.70 -1.33 -3.62
C ALA A 57 -9.12 -0.13 -2.84
N TRP A 58 -8.10 -0.36 -2.02
CA TRP A 58 -7.43 0.66 -1.24
C TRP A 58 -6.63 1.67 -2.07
N LYS A 59 -6.17 1.29 -3.28
CA LYS A 59 -5.54 2.20 -4.25
C LYS A 59 -6.54 2.95 -5.15
N ARG A 60 -7.82 2.55 -5.16
CA ARG A 60 -8.85 3.20 -6.02
C ARG A 60 -9.31 4.57 -5.50
N SER A 61 -9.02 4.92 -4.25
CA SER A 61 -9.60 6.08 -3.55
C SER A 61 -9.08 7.47 -3.96
N TRP A 62 -8.05 7.58 -4.82
CA TRP A 62 -7.35 8.87 -5.03
C TRP A 62 -7.09 9.26 -6.50
N ARG A 63 -7.80 8.66 -7.47
CA ARG A 63 -7.75 9.15 -8.87
C ARG A 63 -8.50 10.48 -9.00
N LEU A 64 -7.87 11.57 -8.60
CA LEU A 64 -8.30 12.95 -8.90
C LEU A 64 -7.26 13.63 -9.79
N TYR A 65 -7.13 13.17 -11.04
CA TYR A 65 -6.56 13.96 -12.12
C TYR A 65 -7.27 13.65 -13.44
N PRO A 66 -8.26 14.45 -13.85
CA PRO A 66 -8.63 14.58 -15.25
C PRO A 66 -7.75 15.69 -15.85
N GLY A 67 -6.84 15.35 -16.76
CA GLY A 67 -5.93 16.36 -17.30
C GLY A 67 -5.05 15.93 -18.45
N ASP A 68 -5.63 15.47 -19.56
CA ASP A 68 -4.97 15.63 -20.86
C ASP A 68 -5.00 17.10 -21.23
N ARG A 69 -3.88 17.81 -21.01
CA ARG A 69 -3.56 19.05 -21.72
C ARG A 69 -2.20 18.89 -22.36
N THR A 70 -2.20 18.78 -23.68
CA THR A 70 -1.02 18.84 -24.53
C THR A 70 -0.37 20.21 -24.38
N CYS A 71 0.82 20.28 -23.78
CA CYS A 71 1.68 21.46 -23.85
C CYS A 71 2.46 21.41 -25.17
N SER A 72 2.05 22.24 -26.13
CA SER A 72 2.78 22.50 -27.37
C SER A 72 3.91 23.51 -27.13
N SER A 73 5.13 23.10 -27.47
CA SER A 73 6.30 23.90 -27.82
C SER A 73 6.88 24.87 -26.78
N GLY A 74 7.85 24.40 -26.01
CA GLY A 74 8.86 25.22 -25.33
C GLY A 74 10.04 24.34 -24.92
N ARG A 75 11.25 24.63 -25.40
CA ARG A 75 12.46 23.84 -25.11
C ARG A 75 12.79 23.95 -23.62
N CYS A 76 12.71 22.83 -22.89
CA CYS A 76 13.25 22.76 -21.53
C CYS A 76 14.79 22.69 -21.58
N PRO A 77 15.50 23.42 -20.70
CA PRO A 77 16.94 23.27 -20.55
C PRO A 77 17.29 21.86 -20.04
N PRO A 78 18.46 21.31 -20.41
CA PRO A 78 18.90 20.00 -19.94
C PRO A 78 19.09 20.03 -18.42
N THR A 79 18.46 19.08 -17.72
CA THR A 79 18.68 18.89 -16.28
C THR A 79 20.08 18.31 -16.04
N PRO A 80 20.80 18.75 -14.98
CA PRO A 80 22.22 18.44 -14.74
C PRO A 80 22.53 16.96 -14.42
N TRP A 81 21.54 16.07 -14.43
CA TRP A 81 21.68 14.65 -14.09
C TRP A 81 21.64 13.69 -15.29
N THR A 82 21.61 14.20 -16.52
CA THR A 82 21.72 13.39 -17.75
C THR A 82 23.16 12.94 -18.04
N ARG A 83 23.81 12.27 -17.09
CA ARG A 83 24.99 11.46 -17.41
C ARG A 83 24.52 10.16 -18.05
N GLY A 84 25.07 9.86 -19.24
CA GLY A 84 24.59 8.85 -20.18
C GLY A 84 24.10 7.56 -19.52
N ALA A 85 22.80 7.30 -19.67
CA ALA A 85 22.21 6.03 -19.29
C ALA A 85 22.89 4.92 -20.12
N PRO A 86 23.57 3.94 -19.49
CA PRO A 86 24.04 2.77 -20.22
C PRO A 86 22.81 2.05 -20.78
N SER A 87 22.81 1.80 -22.10
CA SER A 87 21.82 0.97 -22.77
C SER A 87 21.98 -0.48 -22.29
N SER A 88 21.41 -0.76 -21.12
CA SER A 88 21.35 -2.09 -20.52
C SER A 88 20.15 -2.82 -21.11
N THR A 89 20.36 -3.51 -22.22
CA THR A 89 19.48 -4.58 -22.68
C THR A 89 19.61 -5.76 -21.70
N ARG A 90 18.92 -5.67 -20.55
CA ARG A 90 18.79 -6.80 -19.63
C ARG A 90 17.99 -7.90 -20.31
N SER A 91 18.71 -8.91 -20.78
CA SER A 91 18.11 -10.16 -21.27
C SER A 91 17.40 -10.85 -20.11
N ALA A 92 16.15 -11.27 -20.34
CA ALA A 92 15.42 -12.11 -19.41
C ALA A 92 16.16 -13.45 -19.27
N VAL A 93 16.93 -13.60 -18.19
CA VAL A 93 17.65 -14.83 -17.89
C VAL A 93 16.61 -15.90 -17.54
N LYS A 94 16.46 -16.90 -18.42
CA LYS A 94 15.84 -18.20 -18.06
C LYS A 94 16.85 -18.97 -17.20
N SER A 95 17.05 -18.55 -15.95
CA SER A 95 17.91 -19.30 -15.03
C SER A 95 17.05 -20.33 -14.31
N SER A 96 17.51 -21.58 -14.33
CA SER A 96 17.00 -22.67 -13.50
C SER A 96 17.67 -22.69 -12.12
N ASP A 97 18.58 -21.76 -11.85
CA ASP A 97 19.19 -21.61 -10.55
C ASP A 97 18.17 -21.05 -9.55
N PRO A 98 18.19 -21.52 -8.29
CA PRO A 98 17.39 -20.93 -7.23
C PRO A 98 17.69 -19.43 -7.17
N VAL A 99 16.65 -18.60 -7.28
CA VAL A 99 16.77 -17.15 -7.26
C VAL A 99 17.38 -16.75 -5.92
N ARG A 100 18.65 -16.34 -5.94
CA ARG A 100 19.31 -15.77 -4.76
C ARG A 100 18.67 -14.41 -4.47
N PRO A 101 18.23 -14.12 -3.24
CA PRO A 101 17.72 -12.81 -2.88
C PRO A 101 18.85 -11.76 -2.97
N PRO A 102 18.52 -10.50 -3.29
CA PRO A 102 19.51 -9.43 -3.34
C PRO A 102 20.05 -9.12 -1.93
N ASP A 103 21.29 -8.62 -1.83
CA ASP A 103 21.89 -8.30 -0.53
C ASP A 103 21.22 -7.08 0.13
N ASP A 104 20.71 -6.14 -0.68
CA ASP A 104 19.93 -4.97 -0.28
C ASP A 104 18.54 -5.05 -0.94
N LEU A 105 17.47 -4.85 -0.19
CA LEU A 105 16.11 -4.85 -0.75
C LEU A 105 15.27 -3.71 -0.19
N TYR A 106 14.68 -2.94 -1.10
CA TYR A 106 13.66 -1.96 -0.78
C TYR A 106 12.27 -2.59 -0.79
N LEU A 107 11.51 -2.44 0.30
CA LEU A 107 10.12 -2.89 0.39
C LEU A 107 9.15 -1.73 0.15
N ASP A 108 8.31 -1.87 -0.88
CA ASP A 108 7.13 -1.03 -1.07
C ASP A 108 5.99 -1.44 -0.12
N THR A 109 5.10 -0.49 0.18
CA THR A 109 3.93 -0.68 1.05
C THR A 109 3.07 -1.86 0.61
N SER A 110 2.90 -2.07 -0.70
CA SER A 110 2.05 -3.14 -1.23
C SER A 110 2.54 -4.54 -0.82
N VAL A 111 3.87 -4.77 -0.79
CA VAL A 111 4.47 -6.04 -0.36
C VAL A 111 4.38 -6.20 1.15
N VAL A 112 4.65 -5.15 1.92
CA VAL A 112 4.53 -5.20 3.38
C VAL A 112 3.11 -5.55 3.80
N VAL A 113 2.10 -4.89 3.22
CA VAL A 113 0.68 -5.19 3.51
C VAL A 113 0.33 -6.63 3.15
N ALA A 114 0.82 -7.13 2.01
CA ALA A 114 0.60 -8.51 1.61
C ALA A 114 1.25 -9.50 2.59
N ALA A 115 2.48 -9.23 3.03
CA ALA A 115 3.21 -10.09 3.96
C ALA A 115 2.52 -10.17 5.34
N ILE A 116 2.02 -9.05 5.87
CA ILE A 116 1.52 -9.01 7.26
C ILE A 116 0.03 -9.36 7.43
N ILE A 117 -0.80 -9.23 6.39
CA ILE A 117 -2.23 -9.50 6.51
C ILE A 117 -2.58 -10.80 5.81
N ARG A 118 -2.76 -11.88 6.59
CA ARG A 118 -3.20 -13.16 6.04
C ARG A 118 -4.52 -13.05 5.28
N GLY A 119 -4.61 -13.73 4.14
CA GLY A 119 -5.81 -13.78 3.32
C GLY A 119 -5.97 -12.64 2.30
N VAL A 120 -5.08 -11.65 2.30
CA VAL A 120 -5.01 -10.70 1.18
C VAL A 120 -4.30 -11.34 -0.02
N LEU A 121 -4.53 -10.75 -1.20
CA LEU A 121 -3.91 -11.22 -2.45
C LEU A 121 -2.38 -11.16 -2.33
N PHE A 122 -1.71 -12.20 -2.83
CA PHE A 122 -0.25 -12.38 -2.80
C PHE A 122 0.38 -12.54 -1.40
N HIS A 123 -0.42 -12.84 -0.37
CA HIS A 123 0.11 -13.03 0.98
C HIS A 123 1.20 -14.11 1.05
N ALA A 124 0.96 -15.27 0.42
CA ALA A 124 1.90 -16.39 0.46
C ALA A 124 3.22 -16.03 -0.24
N GLU A 125 3.16 -15.38 -1.40
CA GLU A 125 4.32 -14.96 -2.19
C GLU A 125 5.12 -13.86 -1.49
N ALA A 126 4.43 -12.87 -0.89
CA ALA A 126 5.09 -11.81 -0.13
C ALA A 126 5.78 -12.35 1.12
N LEU A 127 5.09 -13.21 1.88
CA LEU A 127 5.66 -13.86 3.05
C LEU A 127 6.86 -14.76 2.68
N ALA A 128 6.77 -15.50 1.57
CA ALA A 128 7.88 -16.31 1.08
C ALA A 128 9.10 -15.48 0.71
N LEU A 129 8.91 -14.32 0.04
CA LEU A 129 10.00 -13.38 -0.24
C LEU A 129 10.64 -12.87 1.07
N CYS A 130 9.83 -12.42 2.04
CA CYS A 130 10.35 -11.94 3.31
C CYS A 130 11.13 -13.03 4.07
N ASN A 131 10.62 -14.27 4.10
CA ASN A 131 11.32 -15.40 4.73
C ASN A 131 12.65 -15.71 4.03
N LEU A 132 12.67 -15.66 2.69
CA LEU A 132 13.89 -15.84 1.91
C LEU A 132 14.92 -14.76 2.24
N CYS A 133 14.50 -13.49 2.31
CA CYS A 133 15.36 -12.38 2.67
C CYS A 133 15.90 -12.47 4.11
N ALA A 134 15.05 -12.85 5.07
CA ALA A 134 15.47 -13.06 6.46
C ALA A 134 16.51 -14.20 6.56
N ALA A 135 16.28 -15.32 5.89
CA ALA A 135 17.21 -16.45 5.86
C ALA A 135 18.56 -16.09 5.22
N ALA A 136 18.55 -15.24 4.19
CA ALA A 136 19.74 -14.76 3.52
C ALA A 136 20.41 -13.55 4.18
N ARG A 137 19.85 -13.03 5.29
CA ARG A 137 20.32 -11.82 5.98
C ARG A 137 20.40 -10.59 5.06
N CYS A 138 19.40 -10.41 4.21
CA CYS A 138 19.26 -9.21 3.39
C CYS A 138 19.10 -7.97 4.29
N ARG A 139 19.68 -6.85 3.86
CA ARG A 139 19.42 -5.53 4.46
C ARG A 139 18.12 -4.98 3.90
N ILE A 140 17.17 -4.69 4.76
CA ILE A 140 15.84 -4.22 4.36
C ILE A 140 15.75 -2.70 4.50
N TYR A 141 15.23 -2.07 3.46
CA TYR A 141 15.03 -0.63 3.40
C TYR A 141 13.55 -0.30 3.18
N TYR A 142 13.07 0.74 3.84
CA TYR A 142 11.74 1.29 3.56
C TYR A 142 11.71 2.81 3.82
N SER A 143 10.85 3.55 3.11
CA SER A 143 10.64 4.99 3.39
C SER A 143 9.83 5.17 4.66
N GLN A 144 10.12 6.21 5.45
CA GLN A 144 9.27 6.64 6.56
C GLN A 144 7.80 6.82 6.16
N LEU A 145 7.53 7.21 4.90
CA LEU A 145 6.18 7.29 4.33
C LEU A 145 5.41 5.97 4.42
N LEU A 146 6.11 4.83 4.29
CA LEU A 146 5.52 3.49 4.32
C LEU A 146 4.67 3.28 5.55
N LYS A 147 5.08 3.80 6.72
CA LYS A 147 4.32 3.64 7.97
C LYS A 147 2.94 4.28 7.89
N ILE A 148 2.82 5.44 7.24
CA ILE A 148 1.54 6.14 7.08
C ILE A 148 0.67 5.40 6.07
N GLU A 149 1.25 4.98 4.94
CA GLU A 149 0.53 4.23 3.91
C GLU A 149 0.08 2.85 4.40
N LEU A 150 0.90 2.20 5.21
CA LEU A 150 0.55 0.95 5.89
C LEU A 150 -0.72 1.11 6.71
N LEU A 151 -0.83 2.16 7.53
CA LEU A 151 -2.04 2.40 8.33
C LEU A 151 -3.26 2.63 7.43
N GLN A 152 -3.11 3.36 6.34
CA GLN A 152 -4.19 3.54 5.36
C GLN A 152 -4.60 2.22 4.70
N ALA A 153 -3.64 1.37 4.34
CA ALA A 153 -3.88 0.07 3.74
C ALA A 153 -4.56 -0.89 4.74
N VAL A 154 -4.05 -0.99 5.98
CA VAL A 154 -4.66 -1.77 7.07
C VAL A 154 -6.10 -1.34 7.29
N ARG A 155 -6.36 -0.03 7.42
CA ARG A 155 -7.72 0.51 7.53
C ARG A 155 -8.60 0.06 6.36
N SER A 156 -8.09 0.17 5.14
CA SER A 156 -8.86 -0.15 3.92
C SER A 156 -9.17 -1.65 3.80
N VAL A 157 -8.25 -2.52 4.23
CA VAL A 157 -8.47 -3.96 4.28
C VAL A 157 -9.55 -4.32 5.32
N GLY A 158 -9.56 -3.63 6.47
CA GLY A 158 -10.57 -3.82 7.50
C GLY A 158 -11.99 -3.38 7.09
N THR A 159 -12.11 -2.40 6.17
CA THR A 159 -13.40 -1.87 5.71
C THR A 159 -13.93 -2.52 4.44
N ALA A 160 -13.07 -3.04 3.57
CA ALA A 160 -13.49 -3.64 2.32
C ALA A 160 -14.12 -5.02 2.55
N ALA A 161 -15.39 -5.18 2.16
CA ALA A 161 -16.03 -6.49 2.11
C ALA A 161 -15.32 -7.39 1.07
N GLY A 162 -14.93 -8.60 1.45
CA GLY A 162 -14.37 -9.61 0.55
C GLY A 162 -12.85 -9.72 0.46
N ASN A 163 -12.08 -8.82 1.09
CA ASN A 163 -10.60 -8.88 1.06
C ASN A 163 -9.98 -9.69 2.21
N LEU A 164 -10.79 -10.16 3.14
CA LEU A 164 -10.37 -10.90 4.34
C LEU A 164 -11.23 -12.14 4.50
N SER A 165 -10.65 -13.20 5.06
CA SER A 165 -11.40 -14.39 5.46
C SER A 165 -12.43 -14.06 6.53
N ASP A 166 -13.54 -14.81 6.55
CA ASP A 166 -14.58 -14.66 7.58
C ASP A 166 -14.03 -14.91 8.99
N GLU A 167 -13.04 -15.79 9.11
CA GLU A 167 -12.31 -16.06 10.35
C GLU A 167 -11.66 -14.79 10.90
N LEU A 168 -10.81 -14.10 10.11
CA LEU A 168 -10.16 -12.87 10.57
C LEU A 168 -11.16 -11.75 10.86
N ARG A 169 -12.20 -11.63 10.02
CA ARG A 169 -13.27 -10.65 10.25
C ARG A 169 -13.99 -10.90 11.57
N SER A 170 -14.23 -12.17 11.91
CA SER A 170 -14.87 -12.59 13.15
C SER A 170 -13.97 -12.34 14.37
N ILE A 171 -12.71 -12.79 14.32
CA ILE A 171 -11.71 -12.62 15.39
C ILE A 171 -11.55 -11.14 15.75
N HIS A 172 -11.45 -10.26 14.75
CA HIS A 172 -11.30 -8.81 14.96
C HIS A 172 -12.63 -8.05 15.02
N ARG A 173 -13.77 -8.74 14.99
CA ARG A 173 -15.13 -8.15 15.11
C ARG A 173 -15.40 -7.03 14.10
N LEU A 174 -14.85 -7.15 12.87
CA LEU A 174 -14.85 -6.08 11.87
C LEU A 174 -16.25 -5.67 11.38
N ALA A 175 -17.27 -6.51 11.61
CA ALA A 175 -18.68 -6.15 11.40
C ALA A 175 -19.13 -4.91 12.21
N ARG A 176 -18.41 -4.55 13.29
CA ARG A 176 -18.66 -3.38 14.13
C ARG A 176 -17.82 -2.15 13.74
N TRP A 177 -17.01 -2.22 12.67
CA TRP A 177 -16.05 -1.16 12.29
C TRP A 177 -16.62 0.26 12.32
N GLY A 178 -17.78 0.47 11.70
CA GLY A 178 -18.40 1.80 11.58
C GLY A 178 -18.97 2.36 12.88
N ARG A 179 -19.19 1.51 13.90
CA ARG A 179 -19.92 1.87 15.13
C ARG A 179 -19.07 1.83 16.40
N ASP A 180 -17.93 1.14 16.37
CA ASP A 180 -17.14 0.85 17.57
C ASP A 180 -15.68 1.31 17.43
N GLU A 181 -15.30 2.33 18.19
CA GLU A 181 -13.93 2.85 18.19
C GLU A 181 -12.91 1.82 18.69
N THR A 182 -13.28 1.00 19.68
CA THR A 182 -12.37 0.01 20.26
C THR A 182 -11.96 -1.03 19.23
N VAL A 183 -12.90 -1.42 18.34
CA VAL A 183 -12.64 -2.32 17.21
C VAL A 183 -11.68 -1.68 16.21
N ARG A 184 -11.89 -0.40 15.86
CA ARG A 184 -10.98 0.32 14.95
C ARG A 184 -9.57 0.41 15.54
N ARG A 185 -9.45 0.81 16.81
CA ARG A 185 -8.16 0.92 17.50
C ARG A 185 -7.44 -0.43 17.57
N ALA A 186 -8.15 -1.49 17.95
CA ALA A 186 -7.60 -2.84 18.02
C ALA A 186 -7.11 -3.34 16.66
N TRP A 187 -7.85 -3.09 15.58
CA TRP A 187 -7.43 -3.46 14.23
C TRP A 187 -6.21 -2.68 13.75
N MET A 188 -6.16 -1.37 14.01
CA MET A 188 -4.97 -0.57 13.69
C MET A 188 -3.74 -1.05 14.48
N GLN A 189 -3.92 -1.35 15.77
CA GLN A 189 -2.84 -1.91 16.60
C GLN A 189 -2.38 -3.27 16.10
N PHE A 190 -3.29 -4.14 15.67
CA PHE A 190 -2.96 -5.41 15.06
C PHE A 190 -2.03 -5.21 13.85
N GLY A 191 -2.40 -4.35 12.89
CA GLY A 191 -1.57 -4.08 11.71
C GLY A 191 -0.18 -3.52 12.07
N MET A 192 -0.09 -2.62 13.06
CA MET A 192 1.19 -2.10 13.55
C MET A 192 2.05 -3.19 14.19
N ASN A 193 1.47 -4.04 15.03
CA ASN A 193 2.18 -5.13 15.68
C ASN A 193 2.71 -6.14 14.65
N GLN A 194 1.90 -6.49 13.65
CA GLN A 194 2.34 -7.40 12.59
C GLN A 194 3.47 -6.81 11.73
N PHE A 195 3.49 -5.48 11.53
CA PHE A 195 4.62 -4.83 10.88
C PHE A 195 5.90 -4.90 11.71
N VAL A 196 5.82 -4.64 13.02
CA VAL A 196 6.95 -4.80 13.94
C VAL A 196 7.46 -6.25 13.94
N GLU A 197 6.57 -7.22 14.07
CA GLU A 197 6.89 -8.65 14.02
C GLU A 197 7.53 -9.06 12.69
N LEU A 198 7.10 -8.47 11.56
CA LEU A 198 7.73 -8.68 10.26
C LEU A 198 9.15 -8.11 10.25
N THR A 199 9.34 -6.87 10.70
CA THR A 199 10.65 -6.22 10.66
C THR A 199 11.67 -6.85 11.60
N ASP A 200 11.22 -7.37 12.75
CA ASP A 200 12.07 -8.02 13.75
C ASP A 200 12.68 -9.35 13.25
N GLN A 201 12.19 -9.90 12.14
CA GLN A 201 12.74 -11.11 11.51
C GLN A 201 14.02 -10.84 10.72
N PHE A 202 14.26 -9.59 10.32
CA PHE A 202 15.44 -9.23 9.53
C PHE A 202 16.60 -8.84 10.45
N SER A 203 17.83 -9.17 10.04
CA SER A 203 19.03 -8.81 10.81
C SER A 203 19.30 -7.31 10.80
N GLU A 204 18.96 -6.63 9.70
CA GLU A 204 19.24 -5.22 9.48
C GLU A 204 18.06 -4.57 8.76
N VAL A 205 17.51 -3.52 9.37
CA VAL A 205 16.36 -2.78 8.86
C VAL A 205 16.65 -1.28 8.95
N TYR A 206 16.47 -0.58 7.84
CA TYR A 206 16.73 0.85 7.70
C TYR A 206 15.48 1.60 7.27
N GLU A 207 15.03 2.50 8.14
CA GLU A 207 14.02 3.50 7.79
C GLU A 207 14.69 4.71 7.14
N ILE A 208 14.20 5.10 5.96
CA ILE A 208 14.72 6.23 5.20
C ILE A 208 13.84 7.46 5.49
N PRO A 209 14.37 8.50 6.15
CA PRO A 209 13.62 9.74 6.37
C PRO A 209 13.37 10.46 5.04
N ILE A 210 12.23 11.13 4.93
CA ILE A 210 11.94 11.96 3.76
C ILE A 210 12.76 13.25 3.88
N SER A 211 13.73 13.44 2.99
CA SER A 211 14.54 14.65 2.88
C SER A 211 14.10 15.52 1.71
N ASP A 212 14.59 16.76 1.67
CA ASP A 212 14.35 17.68 0.55
C ASP A 212 14.84 17.09 -0.80
N ASP A 213 15.97 16.38 -0.79
CA ASP A 213 16.50 15.72 -1.99
C ASP A 213 15.58 14.61 -2.49
N ILE A 214 15.02 13.79 -1.58
CA ILE A 214 14.03 12.75 -1.93
C ILE A 214 12.77 13.42 -2.47
N TRP A 215 12.32 14.52 -1.88
CA TRP A 215 11.16 15.27 -2.35
C TRP A 215 11.36 15.81 -3.77
N VAL A 216 12.46 16.52 -4.04
CA VAL A 216 12.78 17.03 -5.38
C VAL A 216 12.88 15.89 -6.38
N ARG A 217 13.62 14.82 -6.03
CA ARG A 217 13.78 13.66 -6.91
C ARG A 217 12.45 12.95 -7.18
N SER A 218 11.55 12.88 -6.21
CA SER A 218 10.22 12.29 -6.41
C SER A 218 9.42 13.04 -7.47
N ALA A 219 9.44 14.38 -7.45
CA ALA A 219 8.77 15.20 -8.47
C ALA A 219 9.35 14.96 -9.87
N GLU A 220 10.68 14.83 -10.00
CA GLU A 220 11.32 14.48 -11.27
C GLU A 220 10.87 13.10 -11.79
N LEU A 221 10.79 12.10 -10.90
CA LEU A 221 10.35 10.75 -11.25
C LEU A 221 8.88 10.72 -11.66
N MET A 222 8.00 11.49 -11.00
CA MET A 222 6.60 11.64 -11.39
C MET A 222 6.48 12.15 -12.83
N VAL A 223 7.22 13.19 -13.18
CA VAL A 223 7.21 13.77 -14.53
C VAL A 223 7.79 12.80 -15.56
N THR A 224 8.90 12.13 -15.23
CA THR A 224 9.64 11.28 -16.16
C THR A 224 8.94 9.96 -16.43
N TYR A 225 8.38 9.32 -15.39
CA TYR A 225 7.86 7.95 -15.47
C TYR A 225 6.34 7.84 -15.28
N HIS A 226 5.66 8.98 -15.10
CA HIS A 226 4.22 9.07 -14.82
C HIS A 226 3.82 8.23 -13.61
N LEU A 227 4.58 8.38 -12.52
CA LEU A 227 4.31 7.73 -11.24
C LEU A 227 3.33 8.56 -10.40
N ASP A 228 2.52 7.88 -9.60
CA ASP A 228 1.77 8.52 -8.52
C ASP A 228 2.75 9.03 -7.45
N SER A 229 2.33 10.01 -6.65
CA SER A 229 3.22 10.70 -5.70
C SER A 229 3.90 9.76 -4.70
N TYR A 230 3.18 8.75 -4.20
CA TYR A 230 3.75 7.80 -3.25
C TYR A 230 4.74 6.84 -3.90
N ASP A 231 4.38 6.27 -5.05
CA ASP A 231 5.28 5.42 -5.84
C ASP A 231 6.59 6.16 -6.18
N ALA A 232 6.49 7.45 -6.52
CA ALA A 232 7.65 8.29 -6.80
C ALA A 232 8.53 8.55 -5.56
N VAL A 233 7.94 8.75 -4.38
CA VAL A 233 8.69 8.88 -3.12
C VAL A 233 9.39 7.57 -2.78
N HIS A 234 8.75 6.42 -2.96
CA HIS A 234 9.38 5.12 -2.75
C HIS A 234 10.59 4.92 -3.66
N ALA A 235 10.42 5.16 -4.97
CA ALA A 235 11.51 5.05 -5.94
C ALA A 235 12.65 6.04 -5.65
N ALA A 236 12.32 7.30 -5.34
CA ALA A 236 13.32 8.31 -4.97
C ALA A 236 14.08 7.92 -3.70
N SER A 237 13.39 7.39 -2.68
CA SER A 237 14.03 6.92 -1.44
C SER A 237 15.04 5.81 -1.73
N ALA A 238 14.63 4.78 -2.50
CA ALA A 238 15.49 3.66 -2.87
C ALA A 238 16.76 4.13 -3.63
N LEU A 239 16.56 4.95 -4.68
CA LEU A 239 17.64 5.46 -5.52
C LEU A 239 18.60 6.38 -4.75
N SER A 240 18.10 7.15 -3.78
CA SER A 240 18.93 8.07 -2.99
C SER A 240 19.99 7.36 -2.13
N LEU A 241 19.73 6.11 -1.75
CA LEU A 241 20.67 5.26 -1.00
C LEU A 241 21.41 4.24 -1.87
N GLY A 242 21.24 4.27 -3.19
CA GLY A 242 21.82 3.26 -4.08
C GLY A 242 21.22 1.87 -3.91
N VAL A 243 19.99 1.77 -3.40
CA VAL A 243 19.25 0.51 -3.32
C VAL A 243 18.48 0.34 -4.62
N PHE A 244 18.97 -0.55 -5.49
CA PHE A 244 18.42 -0.74 -6.83
C PHE A 244 17.39 -1.87 -6.91
N ASP A 245 17.38 -2.79 -5.94
CA ASP A 245 16.42 -3.87 -5.87
C ASP A 245 15.17 -3.44 -5.09
N LEU A 246 14.02 -3.41 -5.76
CA LEU A 246 12.75 -2.96 -5.18
C LEU A 246 11.68 -4.05 -5.33
N ALA A 247 11.11 -4.50 -4.22
CA ALA A 247 9.97 -5.41 -4.20
C ALA A 247 8.65 -4.64 -4.13
N THR A 248 7.74 -4.94 -5.05
CA THR A 248 6.42 -4.31 -5.16
C THR A 248 5.40 -5.26 -5.78
N LEU A 249 4.11 -4.95 -5.61
CA LEU A 249 3.01 -5.52 -6.39
C LEU A 249 2.63 -4.64 -7.59
N ASP A 250 3.19 -3.44 -7.69
CA ASP A 250 2.80 -2.43 -8.65
C ASP A 250 3.66 -2.44 -9.91
N THR A 251 3.00 -2.62 -11.05
CA THR A 251 3.67 -2.67 -12.35
C THR A 251 4.29 -1.34 -12.77
N HIS A 252 3.96 -0.23 -12.11
CA HIS A 252 4.43 1.09 -12.52
C HIS A 252 5.93 1.29 -12.28
N PHE A 253 6.50 0.65 -11.26
CA PHE A 253 7.94 0.70 -10.98
C PHE A 253 8.79 0.10 -12.11
N THR A 254 8.26 -0.83 -12.92
CA THR A 254 9.01 -1.45 -14.02
C THR A 254 9.37 -0.47 -15.14
N ARG A 255 8.87 0.76 -15.08
CA ARG A 255 9.22 1.84 -16.02
C ARG A 255 10.55 2.52 -15.67
N ILE A 256 11.03 2.37 -14.44
CA ILE A 256 12.25 3.01 -13.94
C ILE A 256 13.45 2.13 -14.28
N ALA A 257 14.23 2.55 -15.28
CA ALA A 257 15.34 1.74 -15.82
C ALA A 257 16.43 1.44 -14.77
N ASP A 258 16.60 2.32 -13.79
CA ASP A 258 17.62 2.22 -12.74
C ASP A 258 17.26 1.18 -11.66
N LEU A 259 16.03 0.66 -11.63
CA LEU A 259 15.58 -0.31 -10.63
C LEU A 259 15.50 -1.74 -11.18
N THR A 260 15.99 -2.70 -10.40
CA THR A 260 15.64 -4.11 -10.50
C THR A 260 14.33 -4.34 -9.75
N VAL A 261 13.22 -4.48 -10.47
CA VAL A 261 11.90 -4.64 -9.85
C VAL A 261 11.57 -6.12 -9.61
N HIS A 262 11.46 -6.49 -8.34
CA HIS A 262 10.98 -7.79 -7.86
C HIS A 262 9.46 -7.76 -7.75
N LEU A 263 8.80 -7.99 -8.88
CA LEU A 263 7.35 -7.89 -8.97
C LEU A 263 6.69 -9.21 -8.57
N LEU A 264 6.00 -9.23 -7.43
CA LEU A 264 5.27 -10.44 -7.02
C LEU A 264 3.98 -10.55 -7.84
N ARG A 265 3.84 -11.68 -8.52
CA ARG A 265 2.64 -12.05 -9.28
C ARG A 265 2.35 -13.50 -8.99
N THR A 266 1.08 -13.87 -9.03
CA THR A 266 0.71 -15.28 -9.13
C THR A 266 1.36 -15.81 -10.41
N PRO A 267 2.12 -16.90 -10.35
CA PRO A 267 2.60 -17.54 -11.57
C PRO A 267 1.40 -17.80 -12.47
N ALA A 268 1.50 -17.45 -13.75
CA ALA A 268 0.46 -17.83 -14.71
C ALA A 268 0.23 -19.34 -14.55
N PRO A 269 -1.03 -19.81 -14.50
CA PRO A 269 -1.29 -21.24 -14.43
C PRO A 269 -0.47 -21.90 -15.54
N SER A 270 0.40 -22.86 -15.17
CA SER A 270 1.15 -23.60 -16.17
C SER A 270 0.12 -24.16 -17.16
N PRO A 271 0.30 -23.95 -18.47
CA PRO A 271 -0.62 -24.52 -19.44
C PRO A 271 -0.65 -26.02 -19.15
N GLU A 272 -1.78 -26.53 -18.67
CA GLU A 272 -1.96 -27.95 -18.43
C GLU A 272 -1.53 -28.65 -19.71
N GLN A 273 -0.48 -29.47 -19.62
CA GLN A 273 -0.07 -30.27 -20.76
C GLN A 273 -1.26 -31.21 -21.06
N PRO A 274 -1.83 -31.15 -22.27
CA PRO A 274 -3.02 -31.92 -22.64
C PRO A 274 -2.78 -33.43 -22.58
#